data_AF-A0A0S2M4U7-F1
#
_entry.id   AF-A0A0S2M4U7-F1
#
_cell.length_a   1.000
_cell.length_b   1.000
_cell.length_c   1.000
_cell.angle_alpha   90.00
_cell.angle_beta   90.00
_cell.angle_gamma   90.00
#
_symmetry.space_group_name_H-M   'P 1'
#
loop_
_entity.id
_entity.type
_entity.pdbx_description
1 polymer ?
#
loop_
_entity_poly.entity_id
_entity_poly.type
_entity_poly.pdbx_seq_one_letter_code
_entity_poly.pdbx_strand_id
1 'polypeptide(L)' 'MLNVTRGNPTAEELAAVTAVVLALQAGEDSEGKAAPTRHWARRVQLNLPPKPGTGSWRRSVR' A
#
# COMPACT_ATOMS: atom_id res chain seq x y z
N MET A 1 -15.78 5.05 1.63
CA MET A 1 -17.04 4.38 2.00
C MET A 1 -16.94 2.93 1.54
N LEU A 2 -17.25 1.95 2.40
CA LEU A 2 -17.15 0.51 2.10
C LEU A 2 -18.50 0.00 1.54
N ASN A 3 -18.48 -0.94 0.59
CA ASN A 3 -19.69 -1.53 -0.02
C ASN A 3 -19.62 -3.05 -0.03
N VAL A 4 -20.70 -3.73 0.38
CA VAL A 4 -20.83 -5.19 0.34
C VAL A 4 -21.49 -5.59 -0.98
N THR A 5 -20.75 -6.27 -1.85
CA THR A 5 -21.26 -6.66 -3.18
C THR A 5 -21.94 -8.03 -3.19
N ARG A 6 -21.74 -8.84 -2.15
CA ARG A 6 -22.30 -10.19 -2.04
C ARG A 6 -22.42 -10.64 -0.58
N GLY A 7 -23.44 -11.44 -0.29
CA GLY A 7 -23.70 -12.00 1.04
C GLY A 7 -24.44 -11.04 1.96
N ASN A 8 -24.73 -11.49 3.18
CA ASN A 8 -25.35 -10.70 4.24
C ASN A 8 -24.54 -10.84 5.53
N PRO A 9 -23.39 -10.15 5.64
CA PRO A 9 -22.52 -10.25 6.81
C PRO A 9 -23.23 -9.70 8.05
N THR A 10 -22.85 -10.23 9.21
CA THR A 10 -23.40 -9.71 10.47
C THR A 10 -22.78 -8.36 10.83
N ALA A 11 -23.40 -7.66 11.78
CA ALA A 11 -22.88 -6.38 12.25
C ALA A 11 -21.49 -6.52 12.87
N GLU A 12 -21.23 -7.65 13.55
CA GLU A 12 -19.97 -7.97 14.20
C GLU A 12 -18.85 -8.16 13.17
N GLU A 13 -19.13 -8.88 12.08
CA GLU A 13 -18.16 -9.10 11.00
C GLU A 13 -17.78 -7.78 10.31
N LEU A 14 -18.77 -6.91 10.07
CA LEU A 14 -18.53 -5.56 9.53
C LEU A 14 -17.71 -4.69 10.48
N ALA A 15 -17.98 -4.76 11.78
CA ALA A 15 -17.23 -4.03 12.79
C ALA A 15 -15.76 -4.49 12.85
N ALA A 16 -15.51 -5.80 12.80
CA ALA A 16 -14.17 -6.37 12.82
C ALA A 16 -13.33 -5.89 11.62
N VAL A 17 -13.88 -5.94 10.41
CA VAL A 17 -13.18 -5.45 9.20
C VAL A 17 -12.92 -3.94 9.29
N THR A 18 -13.89 -3.17 9.76
CA THR A 18 -13.74 -1.72 9.93
C THR A 18 -12.62 -1.39 10.92
N ALA A 19 -12.54 -2.10 12.04
CA ALA A 19 -11.47 -1.93 13.02
C ALA A 19 -10.08 -2.19 12.41
N VAL A 20 -9.92 -3.22 11.58
CA VAL A 20 -8.66 -3.51 10.88
C VAL A 20 -8.29 -2.38 9.89
N VAL A 21 -9.27 -1.88 9.13
CA VAL A 21 -9.06 -0.76 8.18
C VAL A 21 -8.64 0.51 8.90
N LEU A 22 -9.20 0.79 10.08
CA LEU A 22 -8.80 1.93 10.91
C LEU A 22 -7.39 1.74 11.50
N ALA A 23 -7.06 0.54 11.97
CA ALA A 23 -5.73 0.23 12.50
C ALA A 23 -4.62 0.38 11.44
N LEU A 24 -4.89 -0.01 10.19
CA LEU A 24 -3.96 0.17 9.08
C LEU A 24 -3.72 1.65 8.76
N GLN A 25 -4.77 2.48 8.74
CA GLN A 25 -4.63 3.93 8.53
C GLN A 25 -3.85 4.60 9.67
N ALA A 26 -4.10 4.21 10.91
CA ALA A 26 -3.38 4.75 12.07
C ALA A 26 -1.88 4.41 12.05
N GLY A 27 -1.48 3.33 11.37
CA GLY A 27 -0.08 2.93 11.22
C GLY A 27 0.71 3.73 10.17
N GLU A 28 0.05 4.48 9.27
CA GLU A 28 0.71 5.22 8.19
C GLU A 28 1.33 6.55 8.66
N ASP A 29 0.90 7.10 9.80
CA ASP A 29 1.37 8.40 10.30
C ASP A 29 2.73 8.34 11.02
N SER A 30 3.28 7.15 11.30
CA SER A 30 4.49 7.00 12.13
C SER A 30 5.79 6.66 11.38
N GLU A 31 5.77 6.47 10.06
CA GLU A 31 7.02 6.43 9.29
C GLU A 31 7.39 7.84 8.84
N GLY A 32 8.19 8.50 9.68
CA GLY A 32 8.97 9.67 9.29
C GLY A 32 9.61 9.39 7.93
N LYS A 33 9.10 10.09 6.92
CA LYS A 33 9.41 9.91 5.50
C LYS A 33 10.91 10.09 5.33
N ALA A 34 11.69 9.02 5.42
CA ALA A 34 13.10 9.05 5.11
C ALA A 34 13.19 9.61 3.69
N ALA A 35 13.87 10.74 3.54
CA ALA A 35 14.01 11.40 2.25
C ALA A 35 14.44 10.33 1.25
N PRO A 36 13.73 10.15 0.11
CA PRO A 36 14.03 9.07 -0.82
C PRO A 36 15.45 9.30 -1.33
N THR A 37 16.40 8.58 -0.72
CA THR A 37 17.78 8.58 -1.15
C THR A 37 17.77 8.15 -2.60
N ARG A 38 18.55 8.87 -3.41
CA ARG A 38 18.53 8.92 -4.88
C ARG A 38 18.85 7.60 -5.60
N HIS A 39 18.59 6.45 -4.97
CA HIS A 39 18.83 5.11 -5.48
C HIS A 39 18.14 4.87 -6.82
N TRP A 40 16.90 5.35 -7.01
CA TRP A 40 16.22 5.19 -8.29
C TRP A 40 16.90 6.02 -9.39
N ALA A 41 17.23 7.29 -9.13
CA ALA A 41 17.85 8.19 -10.11
C ALA A 41 19.24 7.69 -10.51
N ARG A 42 20.03 7.20 -9.54
CA ARG A 42 21.33 6.56 -9.78
C ARG A 42 21.22 5.33 -10.68
N ARG A 43 20.18 4.50 -10.49
CA ARG A 43 19.99 3.28 -11.31
C ARG A 43 19.58 3.59 -12.75
N VAL A 44 18.77 4.63 -12.94
CA VAL A 44 18.43 5.14 -14.28
C VAL A 44 19.69 5.66 -14.98
N GLN A 45 20.51 6.47 -14.29
CA GLN A 45 21.75 7.00 -14.85
C GLN A 45 22.76 5.91 -15.25
N LEU A 46 22.75 4.78 -14.54
CA LEU A 46 23.62 3.63 -14.80
C LEU A 46 22.99 2.57 -15.72
N ASN A 47 21.80 2.81 -16.28
CA ASN A 47 21.05 1.85 -17.11
C ASN A 47 20.88 0.45 -16.47
N LEU A 48 20.69 0.39 -15.14
CA LEU A 48 20.47 -0.89 -14.46
C LEU A 48 19.06 -1.44 -14.77
N PRO A 49 18.92 -2.77 -14.96
CA PRO A 49 17.61 -3.40 -15.17
C PRO A 49 16.69 -3.18 -13.95
N PRO A 50 15.36 -3.15 -14.09
CA PRO A 50 14.44 -2.99 -12.96
C PRO A 50 14.69 -4.10 -11.92
N LYS A 51 14.68 -3.76 -10.63
CA LYS A 51 14.87 -4.77 -9.57
C LYS A 51 13.55 -5.55 -9.44
N PRO A 52 13.53 -6.87 -9.68
CA PRO A 52 12.34 -7.67 -9.42
C PRO A 52 12.07 -7.70 -7.91
N GLY A 53 10.81 -7.61 -7.50
CA GLY A 53 10.44 -7.63 -6.11
C GLY A 53 9.04 -7.07 -5.83
N THR A 54 8.59 -7.24 -4.59
CA THR A 54 7.32 -6.71 -4.10
C THR A 54 7.23 -5.20 -4.35
N GLY A 55 6.18 -4.79 -5.05
CA GLY A 55 5.95 -3.39 -5.38
C GLY A 55 6.47 -2.92 -6.75
N SER A 56 7.18 -3.75 -7.52
CA SER A 56 7.66 -3.35 -8.87
C SER A 56 6.52 -3.08 -9.86
N TRP A 57 5.31 -3.54 -9.59
CA TRP A 57 4.11 -3.40 -10.43
C TRP A 57 3.23 -2.21 -10.03
N ARG A 58 3.55 -1.50 -8.93
CA ARG A 58 2.70 -0.43 -8.36
C ARG A 58 2.48 0.76 -9.29
N ARG A 59 3.26 0.89 -10.37
CA ARG A 59 3.13 1.96 -11.37
C ARG A 59 2.76 1.46 -12.77
N SER A 60 2.48 0.16 -12.91
CA SER A 60 2.04 -0.44 -14.17
C SER A 60 0.54 -0.33 -14.40
N VAL A 61 -0.23 0.03 -13.37
CA VAL A 61 -1.68 0.28 -13.46
C VAL A 61 -1.88 1.78 -13.73
N ARG A 62 -2.44 2.11 -14.89
CA ARG A 62 -3.03 3.41 -15.23
C ARG A 62 -4.53 3.25 -15.35
#